data_AF-A0AAU6CM17-F1
#
_entry.id   AF-A0AAU6CM17-F1
#
_cell.length_a   1.000
_cell.length_b   1.000
_cell.length_c   1.000
_cell.angle_alpha   90.00
_cell.angle_beta   90.00
_cell.angle_gamma   90.00
#
_symmetry.space_group_name_H-M   'P 1'
#
loop_
_entity.id
_entity.type
_entity.pdbx_description
1 polymer ?
#
loop_
_entity_poly.entity_id
_entity_poly.type
_entity_poly.pdbx_seq_one_letter_code
_entity_poly.pdbx_strand_id
1 'polypeptide(L)'
;MPITEVEGRQIKLSHLDRVLWPDTGTTKGELLHYYASVAEVLIPHCAGRPVSFVRTPDGVQGQRFFQKRPPAGTPEWVTTAETLRSSGELMPQVQINDLATLMWAANLACVEIHTPQWRSATPGVADRLVIDLDPGPGRSVVDCCRVALLLRERLAADGIETWAKTSGSKGLHLYAALRGADSRQASDYARGVARELERAHPDRVVSRMTKADRTGRVFIDWSQNSAKKTTATPYTVRARPEPAVSTPLAWSEVESAATPEDLAFTLTDLAARLADHGDLLAPLLARDAAAPLP
;
A
#
# COMPACT_ATOMS: atom_id res chain seq x y z
N MET A 1 22.06 22.58 5.58
CA MET A 1 20.86 21.76 5.88
C MET A 1 19.77 22.70 6.33
N PRO A 2 18.74 22.95 5.50
CA PRO A 2 17.65 23.81 5.91
C PRO A 2 16.89 23.18 7.10
N ILE A 3 16.46 24.03 8.03
CA ILE A 3 15.51 23.67 9.08
C ILE A 3 14.16 24.16 8.59
N THR A 4 13.17 23.28 8.56
CA THR A 4 11.78 23.65 8.26
C THR A 4 10.93 23.42 9.49
N GLU A 5 9.90 24.24 9.65
CA GLU A 5 8.86 24.01 10.64
C GLU A 5 7.66 23.35 9.96
N VAL A 6 7.18 22.25 10.53
CA VAL A 6 6.01 21.50 10.05
C VAL A 6 5.14 21.23 11.26
N GLU A 7 3.92 21.77 11.28
CA GLU A 7 2.98 21.62 12.42
C GLU A 7 3.62 21.97 13.78
N GLY A 8 4.40 23.07 13.82
CA GLY A 8 5.10 23.50 15.03
C GLY A 8 6.34 22.69 15.41
N ARG A 9 6.76 21.72 14.58
CA ARG A 9 7.92 20.86 14.83
C ARG A 9 9.06 21.21 13.88
N GLN A 10 10.26 21.37 14.43
CA GLN A 10 11.46 21.63 13.63
C GLN A 10 12.02 20.33 13.05
N ILE A 11 12.21 20.30 11.73
CA ILE A 11 12.80 19.18 10.99
C ILE A 11 14.04 19.68 10.24
N LYS A 12 15.20 19.11 10.56
CA LYS A 12 16.44 19.36 9.83
C LYS A 12 16.50 18.50 8.57
N LEU A 13 16.26 19.12 7.42
CA LEU A 13 16.34 18.45 6.13
C LEU A 13 17.79 18.37 5.65
N SER A 14 18.19 17.21 5.15
CA SER A 14 19.54 16.94 4.67
C SER A 14 19.53 16.53 3.21
N HIS A 15 20.65 16.64 2.49
CA HIS A 15 20.86 16.01 1.17
C HIS A 15 19.67 16.10 0.19
N LEU A 16 19.05 17.28 0.04
CA LEU A 16 17.84 17.43 -0.77
C LEU A 16 18.11 17.13 -2.26
N ASP A 17 19.27 17.54 -2.77
CA ASP A 17 19.67 17.32 -4.16
C ASP A 17 20.16 15.89 -4.44
N ARG A 18 20.11 15.00 -3.44
CA ARG A 18 20.49 13.59 -3.64
C ARG A 18 19.49 12.95 -4.59
N VAL A 19 19.96 12.48 -5.73
CA VAL A 19 19.18 11.67 -6.68
C VAL A 19 18.87 10.31 -6.03
N LEU A 20 17.58 10.02 -5.87
CA LEU A 20 17.09 8.73 -5.37
C LEU A 20 16.67 7.79 -6.50
N TRP A 21 16.21 8.33 -7.64
CA TRP A 21 15.92 7.59 -8.87
C TRP A 21 16.86 8.06 -9.99
N PRO A 22 17.97 7.33 -10.26
CA PRO A 22 18.92 7.72 -11.29
C PRO A 22 18.32 7.82 -12.70
N ASP A 23 17.38 6.93 -13.03
CA ASP A 23 16.83 6.81 -14.39
C ASP A 23 15.94 8.02 -14.76
N THR A 24 15.33 8.68 -13.76
CA THR A 24 14.48 9.87 -13.93
C THR A 24 15.12 11.15 -13.39
N GLY A 25 16.27 11.06 -12.73
CA GLY A 25 16.91 12.18 -12.02
C GLY A 25 16.18 12.62 -10.74
N THR A 26 15.12 11.92 -10.31
CA THR A 26 14.28 12.36 -9.18
C THR A 26 15.07 12.36 -7.86
N THR A 27 15.02 13.49 -7.18
CA THR A 27 15.76 13.82 -5.97
C THR A 27 14.99 13.52 -4.67
N LYS A 28 15.70 13.53 -3.54
CA LYS A 28 15.08 13.44 -2.21
C LYS A 28 14.20 14.65 -1.90
N GLY A 29 14.56 15.84 -2.40
CA GLY A 29 13.73 17.04 -2.28
C GLY A 29 12.37 16.86 -2.95
N GLU A 30 12.34 16.28 -4.16
CA GLU A 30 11.08 15.99 -4.86
C GLU A 30 10.26 14.90 -4.15
N LEU A 31 10.89 13.88 -3.57
CA LEU A 31 10.18 12.90 -2.73
C LEU A 31 9.51 13.56 -1.52
N LEU A 32 10.24 14.47 -0.84
CA LEU A 32 9.71 15.23 0.29
C LEU A 32 8.54 16.13 -0.14
N HIS A 33 8.70 16.83 -1.26
CA HIS A 33 7.65 17.67 -1.83
C HIS A 33 6.40 16.85 -2.18
N TYR A 34 6.57 15.70 -2.85
CA TYR A 34 5.49 14.78 -3.16
C TYR A 34 4.73 14.37 -1.90
N TYR A 35 5.43 13.87 -0.88
CA TYR A 35 4.76 13.42 0.34
C TYR A 35 4.05 14.56 1.08
N ALA A 36 4.60 15.78 1.06
CA ALA A 36 3.88 16.94 1.57
C ALA A 36 2.60 17.23 0.77
N SER A 37 2.66 17.13 -0.57
CA SER A 37 1.52 17.44 -1.46
C SER A 37 0.37 16.44 -1.37
N VAL A 38 0.65 15.16 -1.05
CA VAL A 38 -0.38 14.11 -0.92
C VAL A 38 -0.72 13.79 0.53
N ALA A 39 -0.18 14.54 1.50
CA ALA A 39 -0.28 14.21 2.92
C ALA A 39 -1.72 14.09 3.41
N GLU A 40 -2.60 15.00 2.97
CA GLU A 40 -4.01 15.04 3.37
C GLU A 40 -4.76 13.75 3.01
N VAL A 41 -4.41 13.13 1.88
CA VAL A 41 -5.04 11.88 1.43
C VAL A 41 -4.26 10.64 1.87
N LEU A 42 -2.93 10.71 2.01
CA LEU A 42 -2.10 9.56 2.42
C LEU A 42 -2.23 9.26 3.92
N ILE A 43 -2.14 10.28 4.77
CA ILE A 43 -2.08 10.10 6.23
C ILE A 43 -3.31 9.34 6.76
N PRO A 44 -4.55 9.61 6.33
CA PRO A 44 -5.72 8.84 6.78
C PRO A 44 -5.61 7.32 6.52
N HIS A 45 -4.92 6.88 5.47
CA HIS A 45 -4.68 5.45 5.18
C HIS A 45 -3.60 4.82 6.07
N CYS A 46 -2.77 5.63 6.72
CA CYS A 46 -1.73 5.23 7.69
C CYS A 46 -2.14 5.39 9.16
N ALA A 47 -3.04 6.34 9.45
CA ALA A 47 -3.28 6.82 10.79
C ALA A 47 -3.69 5.69 11.76
N GLY A 48 -3.03 5.65 12.91
CA GLY A 48 -3.22 4.64 13.95
C GLY A 48 -2.70 3.25 13.59
N ARG A 49 -1.92 3.10 12.52
CA ARG A 49 -1.31 1.82 12.11
C ARG A 49 0.21 1.84 12.34
N PRO A 50 0.80 0.75 12.87
CA PRO A 50 2.24 0.64 12.95
C PRO A 50 2.80 0.39 11.54
N VAL A 51 3.62 1.31 11.04
CA VAL A 51 4.14 1.24 9.67
C VAL A 51 5.47 0.51 9.59
N SER A 52 5.67 -0.16 8.46
CA SER A 52 6.97 -0.63 8.03
C SER A 52 7.45 0.20 6.84
N PHE A 53 8.75 0.49 6.80
CA PHE A 53 9.34 1.29 5.74
C PHE A 53 10.24 0.46 4.83
N VAL A 54 10.27 0.80 3.54
CA VAL A 54 11.41 0.47 2.68
C VAL A 54 12.26 1.72 2.53
N ARG A 55 13.51 1.65 3.01
CA ARG A 55 14.47 2.77 2.94
C ARG A 55 15.50 2.54 1.85
N THR A 56 15.82 3.61 1.12
CA THR A 56 16.83 3.60 0.06
C THR A 56 17.75 4.83 0.22
N PRO A 57 18.60 4.85 1.26
CA PRO A 57 19.42 6.02 1.57
C PRO A 57 20.32 6.45 0.42
N ASP A 58 20.82 5.50 -0.36
CA ASP A 58 21.71 5.73 -1.51
C ASP A 58 20.98 5.62 -2.86
N GLY A 59 19.64 5.74 -2.85
CA GLY A 59 18.79 5.60 -4.02
C GLY A 59 18.31 4.17 -4.29
N VAL A 60 17.34 4.03 -5.19
CA VAL A 60 16.56 2.80 -5.41
C VAL A 60 17.35 1.67 -6.07
N GLN A 61 18.47 1.99 -6.72
CA GLN A 61 19.42 1.01 -7.29
C GLN A 61 20.47 0.55 -6.25
N GLY A 62 20.58 1.24 -5.11
CA GLY A 62 21.44 0.86 -4.00
C GLY A 62 20.80 -0.14 -3.03
N GLN A 63 21.31 -0.16 -1.79
CA GLN A 63 20.79 -1.06 -0.76
C GLN A 63 19.38 -0.63 -0.31
N ARG A 64 18.51 -1.63 -0.20
CA ARG A 64 17.13 -1.47 0.30
C ARG A 64 17.00 -2.08 1.68
N PHE A 65 16.47 -1.32 2.62
CA PHE A 65 16.29 -1.76 4.00
C PHE A 65 14.81 -1.82 4.33
N PHE A 66 14.32 -3.00 4.72
CA PHE A 66 12.99 -3.11 5.30
C PHE A 66 13.08 -2.81 6.80
N GLN A 67 12.59 -1.65 7.22
CA GLN A 67 12.74 -1.16 8.58
C GLN A 67 11.38 -1.08 9.28
N LYS A 68 11.24 -1.85 10.35
CA LYS A 68 10.07 -1.79 11.26
C LYS A 68 10.34 -0.93 12.48
N ARG A 69 11.54 -1.09 13.08
CA ARG A 69 11.93 -0.39 14.30
C ARG A 69 12.26 1.09 14.00
N PRO A 70 11.82 2.04 14.84
CA PRO A 70 12.31 3.41 14.79
C PRO A 70 13.85 3.44 14.88
N PRO A 71 14.54 4.25 14.07
CA PRO A 71 15.99 4.35 14.16
C PRO A 71 16.42 5.08 15.44
N ALA A 72 17.70 4.93 15.82
CA ALA A 72 18.28 5.73 16.90
C ALA A 72 18.16 7.23 16.57
N GLY A 73 17.86 8.06 17.58
CA GLY A 73 17.62 9.49 17.38
C GLY A 73 16.25 9.82 16.78
N THR A 74 15.28 8.91 16.85
CA THR A 74 13.87 9.22 16.56
C THR A 74 13.40 10.34 17.50
N PRO A 75 12.83 11.45 17.00
CA PRO A 75 12.33 12.53 17.84
C PRO A 75 11.21 12.09 18.78
N GLU A 76 11.15 12.67 19.98
CA GLU A 76 10.17 12.30 21.02
C GLU A 76 8.71 12.50 20.59
N TRP A 77 8.45 13.43 19.66
CA TRP A 77 7.11 13.68 19.12
C TRP A 77 6.66 12.64 18.08
N VAL A 78 7.56 11.77 17.59
CA VAL A 78 7.17 10.68 16.69
C VAL A 78 6.47 9.60 17.49
N THR A 79 5.17 9.43 17.23
CA THR A 79 4.37 8.42 17.91
C THR A 79 4.81 7.02 17.48
N THR A 80 4.95 6.11 18.44
CA THR A 80 5.22 4.69 18.20
C THR A 80 4.17 3.81 18.88
N ALA A 81 3.98 2.61 18.36
CA ALA A 81 3.15 1.59 18.97
C ALA A 81 3.87 0.24 19.04
N GLU A 82 3.66 -0.46 20.14
CA GLU A 82 4.21 -1.80 20.33
C GLU A 82 3.48 -2.81 19.45
N THR A 83 4.27 -3.67 18.80
CA THR A 83 3.77 -4.74 17.94
C THR A 83 4.35 -6.07 18.39
N LEU A 84 3.50 -7.07 18.55
CA LEU A 84 3.93 -8.40 18.98
C LEU A 84 4.56 -9.15 17.80
N ARG A 85 5.83 -9.55 17.95
CA ARG A 85 6.50 -10.42 16.98
C ARG A 85 6.09 -11.88 17.17
N SER A 86 6.40 -12.71 16.16
CA SER A 86 6.25 -14.16 16.28
C SER A 86 7.10 -14.79 17.38
N SER A 87 8.18 -14.13 17.79
CA SER A 87 9.01 -14.54 18.93
C SER A 87 8.39 -14.25 20.30
N GLY A 88 7.27 -13.51 20.35
CA GLY A 88 6.69 -12.99 21.59
C GLY A 88 7.28 -11.66 22.07
N GLU A 89 8.32 -11.15 21.41
CA GLU A 89 8.92 -9.84 21.72
C GLU A 89 7.98 -8.71 21.26
N LEU A 90 7.81 -7.70 22.11
CA LEU A 90 7.22 -6.42 21.72
C LEU A 90 8.27 -5.57 20.96
N MET A 91 7.87 -5.05 19.81
CA MET A 91 8.70 -4.18 18.99
C MET A 91 7.96 -2.88 18.70
N PRO A 92 8.55 -1.71 19.04
CA PRO A 92 8.00 -0.44 18.66
C PRO A 92 8.09 -0.27 17.14
N GLN A 93 7.02 0.25 16.56
CA GLN A 93 6.95 0.69 15.17
C GLN A 93 6.35 2.10 15.13
N VAL A 94 6.77 2.90 14.15
CA VAL A 94 6.28 4.27 13.96
C VAL A 94 4.80 4.26 13.58
N GLN A 95 4.05 5.28 13.98
CA GLN A 95 2.76 5.62 13.39
C GLN A 95 2.86 6.96 12.66
N ILE A 96 2.46 6.99 11.39
CA ILE A 96 2.36 8.23 10.62
C ILE A 96 0.95 8.80 10.81
N ASN A 97 0.80 9.66 11.80
CA ASN A 97 -0.49 10.28 12.16
C ASN A 97 -0.60 11.74 11.71
N ASP A 98 0.49 12.34 11.25
CA ASP A 98 0.61 13.77 10.96
C ASP A 98 1.70 14.06 9.91
N LEU A 99 1.70 15.28 9.37
CA LEU A 99 2.58 15.68 8.29
C LEU A 99 4.04 15.73 8.75
N ALA A 100 4.31 16.19 9.97
CA ALA A 100 5.66 16.22 10.50
C ALA A 100 6.31 14.83 10.58
N THR A 101 5.56 13.80 10.99
CA THR A 101 6.07 12.42 11.01
C THR A 101 6.31 11.87 9.61
N LEU A 102 5.42 12.17 8.67
CA LEU A 102 5.59 11.80 7.26
C LEU A 102 6.86 12.44 6.65
N MET A 103 7.04 13.74 6.86
CA MET A 103 8.21 14.49 6.39
C MET A 103 9.51 14.00 7.02
N TRP A 104 9.50 13.68 8.32
CA TRP A 104 10.65 13.08 8.99
C TRP A 104 11.01 11.72 8.39
N ALA A 105 10.04 10.84 8.17
CA ALA A 105 10.28 9.54 7.55
C ALA A 105 10.83 9.68 6.12
N ALA A 106 10.24 10.55 5.30
CA ALA A 106 10.72 10.83 3.94
C ALA A 106 12.16 11.38 3.95
N ASN A 107 12.51 12.26 4.90
CA ASN A 107 13.86 12.80 5.02
C ASN A 107 14.91 11.72 5.36
N LEU A 108 14.50 10.63 6.02
CA LEU A 108 15.31 9.43 6.28
C LEU A 108 15.39 8.47 5.07
N ALA A 109 14.91 8.92 3.90
CA ALA A 109 14.80 8.15 2.67
C ALA A 109 13.90 6.91 2.81
N CYS A 110 12.85 6.97 3.64
CA CYS A 110 11.76 6.01 3.61
C CYS A 110 10.94 6.23 2.33
N VAL A 111 11.27 5.47 1.28
CA VAL A 111 10.59 5.57 -0.01
C VAL A 111 9.23 4.90 0.01
N GLU A 112 9.12 3.71 0.61
CA GLU A 112 7.83 3.01 0.70
C GLU A 112 7.31 2.97 2.14
N ILE A 113 6.01 3.17 2.28
CA ILE A 113 5.25 3.07 3.52
C ILE A 113 4.30 1.87 3.38
N HIS A 114 4.39 0.94 4.31
CA HIS A 114 3.59 -0.27 4.34
C HIS A 114 2.80 -0.36 5.64
N THR A 115 1.51 -0.68 5.54
CA THR A 115 0.60 -0.71 6.69
C THR A 115 -0.07 -2.07 6.83
N PRO A 116 -0.31 -2.56 8.06
CA PRO A 116 -1.11 -3.76 8.30
C PRO A 116 -2.60 -3.51 8.08
N GLN A 117 -3.40 -4.56 8.09
CA GLN A 117 -4.86 -4.55 7.88
C GLN A 117 -5.63 -4.28 9.19
N TRP A 118 -4.94 -3.82 10.23
CA TRP A 118 -5.46 -3.52 11.56
C TRP A 118 -4.85 -2.22 12.10
N ARG A 119 -5.40 -1.68 13.19
CA ARG A 119 -4.90 -0.47 13.89
C ARG A 119 -4.31 -0.84 15.26
N SER A 120 -3.34 -0.08 15.74
CA SER A 120 -2.68 -0.33 17.04
C SER A 120 -3.62 -0.36 18.24
N ALA A 121 -4.78 0.30 18.16
CA ALA A 121 -5.80 0.26 19.21
C ALA A 121 -6.47 -1.12 19.34
N THR A 122 -6.51 -1.91 18.25
CA THR A 122 -7.12 -3.24 18.20
C THR A 122 -6.25 -4.20 17.38
N PRO A 123 -5.04 -4.57 17.88
CA PRO A 123 -4.11 -5.41 17.12
C PRO A 123 -4.73 -6.74 16.72
N GLY A 124 -4.60 -7.10 15.44
CA GLY A 124 -5.12 -8.35 14.90
C GLY A 124 -6.61 -8.34 14.53
N VAL A 125 -7.38 -7.32 14.93
CA VAL A 125 -8.75 -7.10 14.42
C VAL A 125 -8.65 -6.38 13.09
N ALA A 126 -9.04 -7.05 12.01
CA ALA A 126 -8.94 -6.51 10.67
C ALA A 126 -10.03 -5.46 10.44
N ASP A 127 -9.62 -4.23 10.11
CA ASP A 127 -10.54 -3.16 9.69
C ASP A 127 -10.62 -3.02 8.17
N ARG A 128 -9.82 -3.81 7.44
CA ARG A 128 -9.87 -3.89 5.99
C ARG A 128 -9.43 -5.26 5.47
N LEU A 129 -10.00 -5.66 4.34
CA LEU A 129 -9.58 -6.79 3.51
C LEU A 129 -8.63 -6.29 2.42
N VAL A 130 -7.62 -7.08 2.05
CA VAL A 130 -6.82 -6.88 0.85
C VAL A 130 -6.77 -8.15 0.02
N ILE A 131 -7.04 -8.03 -1.27
CA ILE A 131 -6.77 -9.07 -2.26
C ILE A 131 -5.72 -8.53 -3.23
N ASP A 132 -4.53 -9.12 -3.19
CA ASP A 132 -3.38 -8.71 -3.99
C ASP A 132 -3.28 -9.57 -5.25
N LEU A 133 -3.28 -8.92 -6.41
CA LEU A 133 -3.27 -9.53 -7.74
C LEU A 133 -1.93 -9.31 -8.39
N ASP A 134 -1.15 -10.39 -8.48
CA ASP A 134 0.16 -10.41 -9.11
C ASP A 134 0.09 -11.07 -10.49
N PRO A 135 0.47 -10.38 -11.59
CA PRO A 135 0.54 -11.03 -12.89
C PRO A 135 1.72 -12.00 -12.92
N GLY A 136 1.43 -13.25 -13.28
CA GLY A 136 2.47 -14.25 -13.55
C GLY A 136 3.22 -13.97 -14.86
N PRO A 137 4.26 -14.76 -15.17
CA PRO A 137 5.00 -14.62 -16.43
C PRO A 137 4.07 -14.65 -17.65
N GLY A 138 4.25 -13.69 -18.57
CA GLY A 138 3.40 -13.53 -19.76
C GLY A 138 2.07 -12.81 -19.51
N ARG A 139 1.85 -12.28 -18.31
CA ARG A 139 0.69 -11.47 -17.93
C ARG A 139 1.11 -10.09 -17.45
N SER A 140 0.16 -9.18 -17.38
CA SER A 140 0.35 -7.79 -16.97
C SER A 140 -0.75 -7.33 -16.02
N VAL A 141 -0.67 -6.08 -15.55
CA VAL A 141 -1.72 -5.45 -14.74
C VAL A 141 -3.08 -5.44 -15.45
N VAL A 142 -3.12 -5.45 -16.79
CA VAL A 142 -4.38 -5.54 -17.55
C VAL A 142 -5.09 -6.87 -17.27
N ASP A 143 -4.35 -7.97 -17.17
CA ASP A 143 -4.93 -9.27 -16.78
C ASP A 143 -5.42 -9.23 -15.33
N CYS A 144 -4.69 -8.53 -14.44
CA CYS A 144 -5.14 -8.29 -13.07
C CYS A 144 -6.46 -7.51 -13.03
N CYS A 145 -6.66 -6.50 -13.89
CA CYS A 145 -7.92 -5.78 -14.00
C CYS A 145 -9.08 -6.71 -14.37
N ARG A 146 -8.88 -7.65 -15.29
CA ARG A 146 -9.93 -8.62 -15.65
C ARG A 146 -10.28 -9.55 -14.49
N VAL A 147 -9.30 -9.96 -13.69
CA VAL A 147 -9.53 -10.74 -12.46
C VAL A 147 -10.17 -9.87 -11.36
N ALA A 148 -9.81 -8.60 -11.27
CA ALA A 148 -10.36 -7.64 -10.31
C ALA A 148 -11.87 -7.43 -10.50
N LEU A 149 -12.34 -7.37 -11.74
CA LEU A 149 -13.78 -7.23 -12.04
C LEU A 149 -14.56 -8.45 -11.57
N LEU A 150 -14.03 -9.66 -11.78
CA LEU A 150 -14.64 -10.91 -11.27
C LEU A 150 -14.67 -10.92 -9.73
N LEU A 151 -13.60 -10.46 -9.08
CA LEU A 151 -13.56 -10.33 -7.63
C LEU A 151 -14.56 -9.29 -7.13
N ARG A 152 -14.66 -8.14 -7.78
CA ARG A 152 -15.61 -7.09 -7.39
C ARG A 152 -17.03 -7.63 -7.35
N GLU A 153 -17.47 -8.30 -8.41
CA GLU A 153 -18.78 -8.93 -8.49
C GLU A 153 -18.96 -9.99 -7.40
N ARG A 154 -17.94 -10.82 -7.20
CA ARG A 154 -18.00 -11.90 -6.21
C ARG A 154 -18.07 -11.39 -4.77
N LEU A 155 -17.30 -10.36 -4.41
CA LEU A 155 -17.36 -9.76 -3.07
C LEU A 155 -18.66 -8.97 -2.87
N ALA A 156 -19.16 -8.30 -3.91
CA ALA A 156 -20.46 -7.63 -3.85
C ALA A 156 -21.62 -8.59 -3.57
N ALA A 157 -21.55 -9.84 -4.04
CA ALA A 157 -22.54 -10.88 -3.71
C ALA A 157 -22.59 -11.23 -2.20
N ASP A 158 -21.49 -10.99 -1.46
CA ASP A 158 -21.46 -11.12 0.00
C ASP A 158 -21.79 -9.78 0.72
N GLY A 159 -22.20 -8.76 -0.03
CA GLY A 159 -22.43 -7.41 0.50
C GLY A 159 -21.16 -6.63 0.84
N ILE A 160 -20.01 -7.04 0.28
CA ILE A 160 -18.71 -6.40 0.52
C ILE A 160 -18.36 -5.50 -0.67
N GLU A 161 -18.41 -4.19 -0.47
CA GLU A 161 -17.94 -3.22 -1.46
C GLU A 161 -16.41 -3.20 -1.55
N THR A 162 -15.88 -2.96 -2.75
CA THR A 162 -14.44 -2.95 -3.00
C THR A 162 -13.97 -1.74 -3.79
N TRP A 163 -12.74 -1.33 -3.50
CA TRP A 163 -12.01 -0.26 -4.19
C TRP A 163 -10.68 -0.80 -4.72
N ALA A 164 -10.25 -0.30 -5.88
CA ALA A 164 -9.04 -0.75 -6.55
C ALA A 164 -7.92 0.28 -6.43
N LYS A 165 -6.69 -0.22 -6.41
CA LYS A 165 -5.50 0.60 -6.63
C LYS A 165 -4.42 -0.17 -7.35
N THR A 166 -3.60 0.52 -8.14
CA THR A 166 -2.34 -0.07 -8.58
C THR A 166 -1.45 -0.34 -7.37
N SER A 167 -0.65 -1.40 -7.46
CA SER A 167 0.41 -1.61 -6.47
C SER A 167 1.53 -0.58 -6.62
N GLY A 168 1.67 0.09 -7.78
CA GLY A 168 2.86 0.83 -8.18
C GLY A 168 4.06 -0.06 -8.54
N SER A 169 3.84 -1.38 -8.67
CA SER A 169 4.82 -2.35 -9.13
C SER A 169 4.29 -3.03 -10.39
N LYS A 170 3.89 -4.31 -10.33
CA LYS A 170 3.36 -5.04 -11.49
C LYS A 170 1.87 -5.34 -11.40
N GLY A 171 1.32 -5.33 -10.19
CA GLY A 171 -0.02 -5.84 -9.89
C GLY A 171 -1.01 -4.78 -9.44
N LEU A 172 -2.18 -5.26 -9.01
CA LEU A 172 -3.32 -4.48 -8.55
C LEU A 172 -3.75 -4.98 -7.17
N HIS A 173 -4.19 -4.09 -6.28
CA HIS A 173 -4.81 -4.49 -5.03
C HIS A 173 -6.30 -4.11 -5.03
N LEU A 174 -7.15 -4.98 -4.51
CA LEU A 174 -8.51 -4.66 -4.09
C LEU A 174 -8.55 -4.51 -2.58
N TYR A 175 -9.24 -3.49 -2.11
CA TYR A 175 -9.49 -3.23 -0.70
C TYR A 175 -10.98 -3.27 -0.41
N ALA A 176 -11.35 -3.72 0.78
CA ALA A 176 -12.69 -3.59 1.33
C ALA A 176 -12.61 -3.17 2.80
N ALA A 177 -13.58 -2.39 3.30
CA ALA A 177 -13.67 -2.06 4.71
C ALA A 177 -14.35 -3.22 5.45
N LEU A 178 -13.77 -3.66 6.58
CA LEU A 178 -14.30 -4.77 7.36
C LEU A 178 -14.69 -4.34 8.77
N ARG A 179 -15.70 -4.98 9.34
CA ARG A 179 -16.05 -4.88 10.77
C ARG A 179 -16.25 -6.25 11.39
N GLY A 180 -15.78 -6.41 12.63
CA GLY A 180 -16.01 -7.62 13.42
C GLY A 180 -15.25 -8.86 12.97
N ALA A 181 -14.25 -8.71 12.10
CA ALA A 181 -13.37 -9.81 11.67
C ALA A 181 -12.00 -9.69 12.31
N ASP A 182 -11.44 -10.81 12.78
CA ASP A 182 -10.01 -10.90 13.06
C ASP A 182 -9.21 -11.19 11.77
N SER A 183 -7.89 -11.03 11.85
CA SER A 183 -6.99 -11.23 10.71
C SER A 183 -7.00 -12.68 10.19
N ARG A 184 -7.33 -13.66 11.03
CA ARG A 184 -7.43 -15.07 10.63
C ARG A 184 -8.71 -15.28 9.82
N GLN A 185 -9.84 -14.77 10.28
CA GLN A 185 -11.11 -14.80 9.56
C GLN A 185 -11.00 -14.10 8.20
N ALA A 186 -10.40 -12.90 8.16
CA ALA A 186 -10.14 -12.18 6.90
C ALA A 186 -9.25 -12.99 5.94
N SER A 187 -8.19 -13.62 6.45
CA SER A 187 -7.30 -14.48 5.65
C SER A 187 -8.00 -15.74 5.14
N ASP A 188 -8.80 -16.39 5.97
CA ASP A 188 -9.55 -17.59 5.61
C ASP A 188 -10.62 -17.29 4.54
N TYR A 189 -11.32 -16.15 4.69
CA TYR A 189 -12.28 -15.65 3.69
C TYR A 189 -11.60 -15.35 2.35
N ALA A 190 -10.53 -14.54 2.35
CA ALA A 190 -9.78 -14.22 1.12
C ALA A 190 -9.28 -15.48 0.41
N ARG A 191 -8.82 -16.48 1.18
CA ARG A 191 -8.39 -17.78 0.63
C ARG A 191 -9.55 -18.57 0.02
N GLY A 192 -10.73 -18.53 0.64
CA GLY A 192 -11.94 -19.14 0.11
C GLY A 192 -12.31 -18.55 -1.25
N VAL A 193 -12.42 -17.23 -1.32
CA VAL A 193 -12.72 -16.48 -2.56
C VAL A 193 -11.67 -16.77 -3.64
N ALA A 194 -10.37 -16.74 -3.30
CA ALA A 194 -9.31 -17.01 -4.26
C ALA A 194 -9.39 -18.43 -4.87
N ARG A 195 -9.71 -19.44 -4.04
CA ARG A 195 -9.89 -20.83 -4.50
C ARG A 195 -11.16 -21.03 -5.30
N GLU A 196 -12.21 -20.28 -5.00
CA GLU A 196 -13.43 -20.27 -5.78
C GLU A 196 -13.16 -19.73 -7.19
N LEU A 197 -12.52 -18.56 -7.30
CA LEU A 197 -12.15 -17.98 -8.58
C LEU A 197 -11.16 -18.86 -9.38
N GLU A 198 -10.18 -19.48 -8.72
CA GLU A 198 -9.27 -20.43 -9.36
C GLU A 198 -10.02 -21.64 -9.95
N ARG A 199 -11.07 -22.14 -9.27
CA ARG A 199 -11.88 -23.25 -9.80
C ARG A 199 -12.76 -22.81 -10.98
N ALA A 200 -13.30 -21.60 -10.93
CA ALA A 200 -14.16 -21.05 -11.99
C ALA A 200 -13.35 -20.62 -13.24
N HIS A 201 -12.11 -20.15 -13.04
CA HIS A 201 -11.25 -19.61 -14.10
C HIS A 201 -9.81 -20.17 -14.03
N PRO A 202 -9.62 -21.50 -14.13
CA PRO A 202 -8.32 -22.16 -13.88
C PRO A 202 -7.23 -21.79 -14.90
N ASP A 203 -7.62 -21.30 -16.08
CA ASP A 203 -6.77 -20.79 -17.15
C ASP A 203 -6.29 -19.34 -16.93
N ARG A 204 -6.92 -18.61 -16.00
CA ARG A 204 -6.63 -17.19 -15.71
C ARG A 204 -6.09 -16.94 -14.32
N VAL A 205 -6.50 -17.76 -13.35
CA VAL A 205 -6.24 -17.53 -11.93
C VAL A 205 -5.46 -18.69 -11.32
N VAL A 206 -4.57 -18.37 -10.40
CA VAL A 206 -3.94 -19.32 -9.49
C VAL A 206 -3.93 -18.77 -8.07
N SER A 207 -4.24 -19.60 -7.08
CA SER A 207 -4.25 -19.20 -5.65
C SER A 207 -3.26 -19.99 -4.79
N ARG A 208 -2.60 -20.99 -5.39
CA ARG A 208 -1.52 -21.76 -4.79
C ARG A 208 -0.22 -20.96 -4.79
N MET A 209 0.55 -21.08 -3.71
CA MET A 209 1.79 -20.32 -3.52
C MET A 209 2.91 -20.70 -4.49
N THR A 210 2.86 -21.89 -5.10
CA THR A 210 3.87 -22.42 -6.01
C THR A 210 4.10 -21.49 -7.21
N LYS A 211 5.32 -20.95 -7.37
CA LYS A 211 5.65 -20.02 -8.46
C LYS A 211 5.54 -20.64 -9.85
N ALA A 212 5.87 -21.93 -9.99
CA ALA A 212 5.82 -22.65 -11.27
C ALA A 212 4.41 -22.63 -11.90
N ASP A 213 3.37 -22.55 -11.06
CA ASP A 213 1.99 -22.56 -11.51
C ASP A 213 1.53 -21.20 -12.04
N ARG A 214 2.33 -20.13 -11.95
CA ARG A 214 1.88 -18.77 -12.28
C ARG A 214 1.98 -18.41 -13.76
N THR A 215 2.70 -19.17 -14.57
CA THR A 215 2.87 -18.86 -16.00
C THR A 215 1.53 -18.74 -16.70
N GLY A 216 1.30 -17.63 -17.39
CA GLY A 216 0.06 -17.36 -18.11
C GLY A 216 -1.16 -17.09 -17.23
N ARG A 217 -0.99 -16.87 -15.92
CA ARG A 217 -2.09 -16.64 -14.97
C ARG A 217 -1.82 -15.48 -14.02
N VAL A 218 -2.87 -14.94 -13.41
CA VAL A 218 -2.80 -13.99 -12.30
C VAL A 218 -2.82 -14.77 -10.99
N PHE A 219 -1.82 -14.50 -10.15
CA PHE A 219 -1.77 -15.03 -8.79
C PHE A 219 -2.60 -14.14 -7.86
N ILE A 220 -3.53 -14.76 -7.13
CA ILE A 220 -4.27 -14.10 -6.06
C ILE A 220 -3.56 -14.38 -4.73
N ASP A 221 -2.80 -13.40 -4.23
CA ASP A 221 -2.16 -13.49 -2.91
C ASP A 221 -3.16 -13.15 -1.80
N TRP A 222 -3.90 -14.16 -1.35
CA TRP A 222 -4.82 -14.06 -0.22
C TRP A 222 -4.10 -13.90 1.14
N SER A 223 -2.78 -14.09 1.22
CA SER A 223 -2.04 -14.12 2.49
C SER A 223 -1.78 -12.75 3.10
N GLN A 224 -2.04 -11.67 2.33
CA GLN A 224 -1.80 -10.29 2.76
C GLN A 224 -2.65 -9.87 3.97
N ASN A 225 -3.73 -10.60 4.27
CA ASN A 225 -4.61 -10.35 5.43
C ASN A 225 -4.07 -10.92 6.75
N SER A 226 -2.92 -11.60 6.74
CA SER A 226 -2.29 -12.07 7.97
C SER A 226 -1.91 -10.87 8.86
N ALA A 227 -2.15 -10.96 10.16
CA ALA A 227 -1.78 -9.90 11.12
C ALA A 227 -0.28 -9.51 11.09
N LYS A 228 0.58 -10.37 10.54
CA LYS A 228 2.04 -10.19 10.43
C LYS A 228 2.48 -9.46 9.16
N LYS A 229 1.58 -9.34 8.18
CA LYS A 229 1.85 -8.77 6.85
C LYS A 229 1.53 -7.28 6.84
N THR A 230 2.09 -6.60 5.86
CA THR A 230 1.85 -5.19 5.57
C THR A 230 1.79 -5.05 4.07
N THR A 231 0.95 -4.15 3.59
CA THR A 231 0.81 -3.85 2.16
C THR A 231 1.19 -2.41 1.88
N ALA A 232 1.64 -2.13 0.65
CA ALA A 232 1.94 -0.79 0.21
C ALA A 232 0.71 0.12 0.38
N THR A 233 0.85 1.14 1.22
CA THR A 233 -0.23 2.10 1.52
C THR A 233 -0.64 2.83 0.24
N PRO A 234 -1.94 3.15 0.04
CA PRO A 234 -2.36 4.13 -0.97
C PRO A 234 -1.44 5.37 -0.97
N TYR A 235 -1.09 5.85 -2.17
CA TYR A 235 -0.20 7.00 -2.40
C TYR A 235 1.27 6.83 -2.00
N THR A 236 1.70 5.66 -1.51
CA THR A 236 3.15 5.45 -1.31
C THR A 236 3.88 5.36 -2.64
N VAL A 237 5.03 6.03 -2.74
CA VAL A 237 6.00 5.81 -3.83
C VAL A 237 6.61 4.41 -3.68
N ARG A 238 7.03 3.80 -4.78
CA ARG A 238 7.66 2.47 -4.83
C ARG A 238 9.14 2.60 -5.16
N ALA A 239 9.98 1.78 -4.52
CA ALA A 239 11.40 1.67 -4.82
C ALA A 239 11.62 0.83 -6.09
N ARG A 240 11.20 1.39 -7.22
CA ARG A 240 11.33 0.84 -8.58
C ARG A 240 12.29 1.73 -9.40
N PRO A 241 12.71 1.31 -10.60
CA PRO A 241 13.57 2.14 -11.46
C PRO A 241 13.01 3.55 -11.70
N GLU A 242 11.68 3.67 -11.78
CA GLU A 242 10.94 4.92 -11.82
C GLU A 242 10.20 5.16 -10.49
N PRO A 243 9.87 6.43 -10.14
CA PRO A 243 9.16 6.79 -8.92
C PRO A 243 7.65 6.51 -9.02
N ALA A 244 7.30 5.26 -9.35
CA ALA A 244 5.93 4.80 -9.49
C ALA A 244 5.19 4.86 -8.14
N VAL A 245 3.88 5.07 -8.18
CA VAL A 245 3.02 5.27 -7.00
C VAL A 245 1.93 4.19 -6.95
N SER A 246 1.67 3.70 -5.74
CA SER A 246 0.52 2.86 -5.44
C SER A 246 -0.78 3.69 -5.50
N THR A 247 -1.41 3.75 -6.66
CA THR A 247 -2.39 4.79 -6.98
C THR A 247 -3.83 4.27 -6.96
N PRO A 248 -4.74 4.87 -6.16
CA PRO A 248 -6.18 4.62 -6.21
C PRO A 248 -6.78 4.80 -7.60
N LEU A 249 -7.69 3.90 -7.99
CA LEU A 249 -8.31 3.86 -9.31
C LEU A 249 -9.83 3.95 -9.22
N ALA A 250 -10.43 4.59 -10.21
CA ALA A 250 -11.84 4.46 -10.51
C ALA A 250 -12.08 3.12 -11.21
N TRP A 251 -13.25 2.52 -10.99
CA TRP A 251 -13.61 1.27 -11.66
C TRP A 251 -13.65 1.39 -13.19
N SER A 252 -14.02 2.57 -13.72
CA SER A 252 -13.97 2.83 -15.15
C SER A 252 -12.57 2.69 -15.75
N GLU A 253 -11.52 3.08 -15.01
CA GLU A 253 -10.13 2.91 -15.45
C GLU A 253 -9.72 1.42 -15.45
N VAL A 254 -10.18 0.67 -14.46
CA VAL A 254 -9.96 -0.80 -14.41
C VAL A 254 -10.68 -1.49 -15.56
N GLU A 255 -11.88 -1.04 -15.93
CA GLU A 255 -12.67 -1.57 -17.04
C GLU A 255 -12.04 -1.25 -18.39
N SER A 256 -11.57 -0.01 -18.58
CA SER A 256 -11.03 0.48 -19.86
C SER A 256 -9.56 0.14 -20.10
N ALA A 257 -8.80 -0.26 -19.08
CA ALA A 257 -7.37 -0.55 -19.21
C ALA A 257 -7.08 -1.56 -20.32
N ALA A 258 -6.32 -1.13 -21.32
CA ALA A 258 -5.94 -1.89 -22.50
C ALA A 258 -4.45 -2.24 -22.49
N THR A 259 -3.60 -1.34 -21.96
CA THR A 259 -2.16 -1.56 -21.83
C THR A 259 -1.68 -1.27 -20.40
N PRO A 260 -0.50 -1.77 -19.99
CA PRO A 260 0.05 -1.47 -18.66
C PRO A 260 0.28 0.03 -18.41
N GLU A 261 0.58 0.78 -19.47
CA GLU A 261 0.85 2.22 -19.42
C GLU A 261 -0.39 3.03 -19.02
N ASP A 262 -1.60 2.55 -19.34
CA ASP A 262 -2.86 3.17 -18.89
C ASP A 262 -2.96 3.28 -17.36
N LEU A 263 -2.21 2.44 -16.64
CA LEU A 263 -2.20 2.34 -15.18
C LEU A 263 -0.81 2.62 -14.57
N ALA A 264 0.09 3.26 -15.32
CA ALA A 264 1.39 3.67 -14.85
C ALA A 264 1.34 5.10 -14.31
N PHE A 265 1.44 5.23 -12.99
CA PHE A 265 1.42 6.53 -12.31
C PHE A 265 2.73 6.74 -11.55
N THR A 266 3.31 7.91 -11.69
CA THR A 266 4.51 8.36 -11.00
C THR A 266 4.20 9.52 -10.07
N LEU A 267 5.14 9.87 -9.18
CA LEU A 267 4.91 10.94 -8.20
C LEU A 267 4.54 12.30 -8.81
N THR A 268 4.88 12.56 -10.08
CA THR A 268 4.56 13.81 -10.77
C THR A 268 3.09 13.88 -11.23
N ASP A 269 2.43 12.73 -11.37
CA ASP A 269 1.07 12.65 -11.94
C ASP A 269 -0.01 12.90 -10.88
N LEU A 270 0.30 12.67 -9.60
CA LEU A 270 -0.70 12.60 -8.53
C LEU A 270 -1.33 13.95 -8.19
N ALA A 271 -0.61 15.06 -8.33
CA ALA A 271 -1.17 16.37 -8.02
C ALA A 271 -2.36 16.70 -8.93
N ALA A 272 -2.20 16.50 -10.25
CA ALA A 272 -3.28 16.68 -11.22
C ALA A 272 -4.41 15.67 -10.98
N ARG A 273 -4.05 14.39 -10.77
CA ARG A 273 -5.03 13.33 -10.52
C ARG A 273 -5.90 13.59 -9.28
N LEU A 274 -5.31 14.10 -8.20
CA LEU A 274 -6.04 14.43 -6.98
C LEU A 274 -6.95 15.65 -7.17
N ALA A 275 -6.55 16.62 -8.00
CA ALA A 275 -7.42 17.75 -8.36
C ALA A 275 -8.65 17.28 -9.15
N ASP A 276 -8.48 16.32 -10.06
CA ASP A 276 -9.57 15.83 -10.92
C ASP A 276 -10.51 14.85 -10.21
N HIS A 277 -9.98 13.99 -9.34
CA HIS A 277 -10.72 12.85 -8.77
C HIS A 277 -10.87 12.87 -7.25
N GLY A 278 -10.10 13.69 -6.53
CA GLY A 278 -9.96 13.57 -5.08
C GLY A 278 -9.37 12.21 -4.65
N ASP A 279 -9.61 11.82 -3.39
CA ASP A 279 -9.22 10.49 -2.90
C ASP A 279 -10.27 9.43 -3.25
N LEU A 280 -10.03 8.72 -4.35
CA LEU A 280 -10.88 7.60 -4.81
C LEU A 280 -10.97 6.44 -3.81
N LEU A 281 -10.07 6.38 -2.83
CA LEU A 281 -10.07 5.37 -1.77
C LEU A 281 -10.60 5.91 -0.43
N ALA A 282 -11.03 7.17 -0.35
CA ALA A 282 -11.59 7.75 0.87
C ALA A 282 -12.78 6.96 1.46
N PRO A 283 -13.70 6.38 0.66
CA PRO A 283 -14.81 5.58 1.21
C PRO A 283 -14.35 4.37 2.03
N LEU A 284 -13.16 3.81 1.78
CA LEU A 284 -12.59 2.73 2.58
C LEU A 284 -12.42 3.12 4.08
N LEU A 285 -12.28 4.42 4.35
CA LEU A 285 -12.05 4.96 5.69
C LEU A 285 -13.36 5.22 6.44
N ALA A 286 -14.49 5.18 5.74
CA ALA A 286 -15.81 5.47 6.29
C ALA A 286 -16.36 4.25 7.05
N ARG A 287 -17.07 4.49 8.17
CA ARG A 287 -17.57 3.42 9.04
C ARG A 287 -18.75 2.65 8.43
N ASP A 288 -19.57 3.35 7.66
CA ASP A 288 -20.74 2.84 6.94
C ASP A 288 -20.35 1.93 5.76
N ALA A 289 -19.16 2.14 5.19
CA ALA A 289 -18.58 1.24 4.19
C ALA A 289 -18.16 -0.14 4.74
N ALA A 290 -18.05 -0.30 6.07
CA ALA A 290 -17.52 -1.52 6.68
C ALA A 290 -18.57 -2.65 6.73
N ALA A 291 -18.27 -3.76 6.04
CA ALA A 291 -19.10 -4.95 6.01
C ALA A 291 -18.58 -6.03 6.98
N PRO A 292 -19.45 -6.85 7.59
CA PRO A 292 -19.02 -8.08 8.24
C PRO A 292 -18.66 -9.12 7.17
N LEU A 293 -17.85 -10.11 7.52
CA LEU A 293 -17.69 -11.30 6.68
C LEU A 293 -18.95 -12.18 6.82
N PRO A 294 -19.37 -12.87 5.75
CA PRO A 294 -20.52 -13.79 5.77
C PRO A 294 -20.29 -15.03 6.64
#